data_AF-A0A4Q0XIN8-F1
#
_entry.id   AF-A0A4Q0XIN8-F1
#
_cell.length_a   1.000
_cell.length_b   1.000
_cell.length_c   1.000
_cell.angle_alpha   90.00
_cell.angle_beta   90.00
_cell.angle_gamma   90.00
#
_symmetry.space_group_name_H-M   'P 1'
#
loop_
_entity.id
_entity.type
_entity.pdbx_description
1 polymer ?
#
loop_
_entity_poly.entity_id
_entity_poly.type
_entity_poly.pdbx_seq_one_letter_code
_entity_poly.pdbx_strand_id
1 'polypeptide(L)'
;MPSMHPDMNTQTKNSDQNISMTLPLRINFATVEAFLKKKFVGTNVSKTGANGKTTNYFKILDLNLDESHAAPYNLELKIKLKTLTLLFNNKDIHVTVQVQLRLNVSTLELYVEAYKINSHGDHWMATSILKSVLNTFIYKKIIKSLSVDLMPILKEKIDGLNAKLASKLETTKGISILGKVENFTIGHFEIKKNEIWVLVNTSGWCVIAIEDLEF
;
A
#
# COMPACT_ATOMS: atom_id res chain seq x y z
N MET A 1 -52.39 18.10 -31.27
CA MET A 1 -52.17 17.09 -30.22
C MET A 1 -50.71 16.67 -30.30
N PRO A 2 -49.89 16.86 -29.27
CA PRO A 2 -48.49 16.46 -29.30
C PRO A 2 -48.34 14.98 -28.95
N SER A 3 -47.52 14.29 -29.73
CA SER A 3 -47.15 12.88 -29.57
C SER A 3 -46.23 12.70 -28.35
N MET A 4 -46.64 11.87 -27.40
CA MET A 4 -45.78 11.37 -26.33
C MET A 4 -44.86 10.28 -26.90
N HIS A 5 -43.56 10.55 -26.93
CA HIS A 5 -42.53 9.52 -26.95
C HIS A 5 -42.46 8.89 -25.54
N PRO A 6 -42.53 7.55 -25.40
CA PRO A 6 -42.16 6.91 -24.15
C PRO A 6 -40.63 6.74 -24.11
N ASP A 7 -39.96 7.63 -23.40
CA ASP A 7 -38.65 7.33 -22.81
C ASP A 7 -38.88 6.33 -21.67
N MET A 8 -38.60 5.04 -21.93
CA MET A 8 -38.46 4.03 -20.87
C MET A 8 -37.24 3.16 -21.15
N ASN A 9 -36.09 3.60 -20.65
CA ASN A 9 -35.03 2.68 -20.25
C ASN A 9 -34.60 2.99 -18.82
N THR A 10 -35.55 2.82 -17.90
CA THR A 10 -35.24 2.66 -16.48
C THR A 10 -35.08 1.17 -16.22
N GLN A 11 -33.85 0.67 -16.32
CA GLN A 11 -33.49 -0.62 -15.71
C GLN A 11 -33.87 -0.54 -14.24
N THR A 12 -34.97 -1.20 -13.90
CA THR A 12 -35.46 -1.33 -12.54
C THR A 12 -34.44 -2.18 -11.80
N LYS A 13 -33.81 -1.60 -10.79
CA LYS A 13 -32.88 -2.28 -9.89
C LYS A 13 -33.65 -3.37 -9.15
N ASN A 14 -33.67 -4.59 -9.67
CA ASN A 14 -34.30 -5.73 -8.99
C ASN A 14 -33.50 -6.06 -7.74
N SER A 15 -34.12 -5.91 -6.56
CA SER A 15 -33.49 -6.19 -5.26
C SER A 15 -32.94 -7.61 -5.15
N ASP A 16 -33.54 -8.54 -5.91
CA ASP A 16 -33.29 -9.97 -5.83
C ASP A 16 -31.95 -10.38 -6.47
N GLN A 17 -31.26 -9.42 -7.11
CA GLN A 17 -29.94 -9.60 -7.72
C GLN A 17 -28.83 -8.94 -6.89
N ASN A 18 -29.18 -8.27 -5.80
CA ASN A 18 -28.21 -7.54 -4.98
C ASN A 18 -27.35 -8.51 -4.18
N ILE A 19 -26.05 -8.24 -4.20
CA ILE A 19 -25.06 -8.95 -3.39
C ILE A 19 -24.27 -7.93 -2.59
N SER A 20 -24.03 -8.28 -1.33
CA SER A 20 -23.06 -7.61 -0.48
C SER A 20 -22.05 -8.62 0.02
N MET A 21 -20.77 -8.27 -0.07
CA MET A 21 -19.67 -9.16 0.32
C MET A 21 -18.62 -8.37 1.08
N THR A 22 -17.96 -9.02 2.02
CA THR A 22 -16.73 -8.52 2.64
C THR A 22 -15.56 -9.32 2.07
N LEU A 23 -14.66 -8.62 1.38
CA LEU A 23 -13.48 -9.20 0.74
C LEU A 23 -12.23 -8.83 1.54
N PRO A 24 -11.46 -9.82 2.04
CA PRO A 24 -10.17 -9.54 2.66
C PRO A 24 -9.11 -9.28 1.57
N LEU A 25 -8.57 -8.07 1.55
CA LEU A 25 -7.37 -7.73 0.82
C LEU A 25 -6.16 -7.99 1.72
N ARG A 26 -5.19 -8.75 1.21
CA ARG A 26 -3.95 -9.09 1.92
C ARG A 26 -2.77 -8.46 1.19
N ILE A 27 -1.97 -7.68 1.89
CA ILE A 27 -0.73 -7.07 1.38
C ILE A 27 0.43 -7.67 2.16
N ASN A 28 1.15 -8.60 1.51
CA ASN A 28 2.33 -9.22 2.12
C ASN A 28 3.42 -8.19 2.35
N PHE A 29 4.13 -8.29 3.48
CA PHE A 29 5.29 -7.45 3.78
C PHE A 29 6.37 -7.59 2.72
N ALA A 30 6.55 -8.78 2.13
CA ALA A 30 7.46 -8.99 1.01
C ALA A 30 7.15 -8.09 -0.20
N THR A 31 5.87 -7.80 -0.48
CA THR A 31 5.46 -6.89 -1.56
C THR A 31 5.86 -5.44 -1.22
N VAL A 32 5.65 -5.02 0.03
CA VAL A 32 6.04 -3.69 0.50
C VAL A 32 7.57 -3.54 0.52
N GLU A 33 8.28 -4.56 1.00
CA GLU A 33 9.74 -4.62 1.00
C GLU A 33 10.29 -4.51 -0.43
N ALA A 34 9.78 -5.29 -1.38
CA ALA A 34 10.22 -5.24 -2.78
C ALA A 34 10.01 -3.84 -3.40
N PHE A 35 8.88 -3.19 -3.09
CA PHE A 35 8.60 -1.82 -3.51
C PHE A 35 9.63 -0.83 -2.94
N LEU A 36 9.90 -0.89 -1.63
CA LEU A 36 10.87 -0.04 -0.97
C LEU A 36 12.29 -0.28 -1.48
N LYS A 37 12.69 -1.55 -1.67
CA LYS A 37 13.98 -1.93 -2.23
C LYS A 37 14.18 -1.34 -3.61
N LYS A 38 13.21 -1.53 -4.52
CA LYS A 38 13.26 -0.97 -5.88
C LYS A 38 13.41 0.55 -5.88
N LYS A 39 12.84 1.23 -4.90
CA LYS A 39 12.85 2.69 -4.79
C LYS A 39 14.13 3.26 -4.16
N PHE A 40 14.73 2.54 -3.22
CA PHE A 40 15.75 3.11 -2.32
C PHE A 40 17.09 2.40 -2.33
N VAL A 41 17.17 1.09 -2.62
CA VAL A 41 18.46 0.39 -2.65
C VAL A 41 19.35 0.98 -3.73
N GLY A 42 20.62 1.20 -3.40
CA GLY A 42 21.60 1.85 -4.25
C GLY A 42 21.56 3.38 -4.24
N THR A 43 20.53 4.00 -3.66
CA THR A 43 20.42 5.46 -3.60
C THR A 43 21.33 6.06 -2.53
N ASN A 44 21.79 7.30 -2.79
CA ASN A 44 22.58 8.06 -1.84
C ASN A 44 21.67 8.91 -0.94
N VAL A 45 22.00 8.92 0.35
CA VAL A 45 21.44 9.84 1.32
C VAL A 45 22.36 11.05 1.41
N SER A 46 21.85 12.21 0.99
CA SER A 46 22.67 13.40 0.74
C SER A 46 22.08 14.65 1.40
N LYS A 47 22.94 15.64 1.65
CA LYS A 47 22.54 16.99 2.08
C LYS A 47 23.15 18.03 1.15
N THR A 48 22.34 18.98 0.72
CA THR A 48 22.80 20.17 -0.02
C THR A 48 23.09 21.28 0.99
N GLY A 49 24.32 21.81 0.95
CA GLY A 49 24.73 22.94 1.77
C GLY A 49 24.19 24.27 1.24
N ALA A 50 24.31 25.34 2.04
CA ALA A 50 23.87 26.69 1.65
C ALA A 50 24.60 27.22 0.40
N ASN A 51 25.81 26.71 0.11
CA ASN A 51 26.58 27.01 -1.09
C ASN A 51 26.14 26.18 -2.32
N GLY A 52 25.03 25.46 -2.26
CA GLY A 52 24.53 24.59 -3.33
C GLY A 52 25.30 23.28 -3.50
N LYS A 53 26.39 23.05 -2.76
CA LYS A 53 27.18 21.81 -2.85
C LYS A 53 26.44 20.65 -2.18
N THR A 54 26.23 19.57 -2.92
CA THR A 54 25.63 18.34 -2.39
C THR A 54 26.71 17.39 -1.88
N THR A 55 26.56 16.92 -0.65
CA THR A 55 27.45 15.92 -0.03
C THR A 55 26.66 14.63 0.20
N ASN A 56 27.24 13.50 -0.22
CA ASN A 56 26.66 12.18 0.01
C ASN A 56 27.21 11.63 1.33
N TYR A 57 26.31 11.23 2.24
CA TYR A 57 26.68 10.75 3.57
C TYR A 57 26.57 9.24 3.67
N PHE A 58 25.54 8.66 3.05
CA PHE A 58 25.30 7.22 3.06
C PHE A 58 24.88 6.70 1.69
N LYS A 59 25.11 5.42 1.45
CA LYS A 59 24.46 4.65 0.39
C LYS A 59 23.59 3.57 1.01
N ILE A 60 22.36 3.42 0.54
CA ILE A 60 21.48 2.33 0.98
C ILE A 60 21.94 1.05 0.30
N LEU A 61 22.31 0.05 1.11
CA LEU A 61 22.75 -1.25 0.63
C LEU A 61 21.61 -2.25 0.56
N ASP A 62 20.76 -2.26 1.59
CA ASP A 62 19.62 -3.16 1.67
C ASP A 62 18.56 -2.61 2.63
N LEU A 63 17.36 -3.18 2.57
CA LEU A 63 16.21 -2.81 3.38
C LEU A 63 15.33 -4.03 3.62
N ASN A 64 15.02 -4.38 4.86
CA ASN A 64 14.11 -5.48 5.20
C ASN A 64 12.93 -4.99 6.03
N LEU A 65 11.79 -5.65 5.86
CA LEU A 65 10.54 -5.30 6.54
C LEU A 65 10.00 -6.48 7.34
N ASP A 66 9.80 -6.27 8.63
CA ASP A 66 9.30 -7.26 9.58
C ASP A 66 8.17 -6.68 10.44
N GLU A 67 7.48 -7.55 11.17
CA GLU A 67 6.56 -7.13 12.24
C GLU A 67 7.37 -6.53 13.39
N SER A 68 6.87 -5.44 13.98
CA SER A 68 7.52 -4.90 15.19
C SER A 68 7.01 -5.60 16.44
N HIS A 69 7.94 -6.00 17.30
CA HIS A 69 7.63 -6.53 18.64
C HIS A 69 7.66 -5.46 19.73
N ALA A 70 7.83 -4.19 19.37
CA ALA A 70 7.93 -3.09 20.32
C ALA A 70 6.67 -2.22 20.29
N ALA A 71 5.79 -2.38 21.27
CA ALA A 71 4.62 -1.51 21.41
C ALA A 71 5.04 -0.03 21.55
N PRO A 72 4.32 0.92 20.92
CA PRO A 72 3.08 0.77 20.16
C PRO A 72 3.28 0.51 18.64
N TYR A 73 4.50 0.24 18.20
CA TYR A 73 4.84 0.03 16.79
C TYR A 73 4.40 -1.36 16.33
N ASN A 74 4.00 -1.46 15.07
CA ASN A 74 3.49 -2.69 14.44
C ASN A 74 4.32 -3.11 13.22
N LEU A 75 5.28 -2.29 12.78
CA LEU A 75 6.15 -2.55 11.65
C LEU A 75 7.59 -2.16 11.98
N GLU A 76 8.55 -3.00 11.60
CA GLU A 76 9.98 -2.73 11.78
C GLU A 76 10.69 -2.76 10.44
N LEU A 77 11.41 -1.69 10.14
CA LEU A 77 12.22 -1.55 8.94
C LEU A 77 13.71 -1.60 9.33
N LYS A 78 14.43 -2.59 8.81
CA LYS A 78 15.88 -2.72 9.01
C LYS A 78 16.57 -2.21 7.76
N ILE A 79 17.37 -1.16 7.89
CA ILE A 79 18.06 -0.52 6.78
C ILE A 79 19.56 -0.75 6.95
N LYS A 80 20.18 -1.37 5.94
CA LYS A 80 21.63 -1.49 5.86
C LYS A 80 22.18 -0.34 5.03
N LEU A 81 23.11 0.43 5.59
CA LEU A 81 23.72 1.58 4.93
C LEU A 81 25.24 1.44 4.91
N LYS A 82 25.88 2.05 3.91
CA LYS A 82 27.32 2.27 3.85
C LYS A 82 27.62 3.75 4.06
N THR A 83 28.48 4.10 5.02
CA THR A 83 28.95 5.49 5.13
C THR A 83 29.80 5.85 3.92
N LEU A 84 29.73 7.10 3.46
CA LEU A 84 30.50 7.59 2.30
C LEU A 84 31.48 8.72 2.67
N THR A 85 31.50 9.09 3.94
CA THR A 85 32.36 10.15 4.45
C THR A 85 33.67 9.55 4.96
N LEU A 86 34.80 10.20 4.61
CA LEU A 86 36.15 9.76 4.98
C LEU A 86 36.34 9.58 6.49
N LEU A 87 35.67 10.41 7.29
CA LEU A 87 35.69 10.35 8.76
C LEU A 87 35.14 9.03 9.34
N PHE A 88 34.39 8.26 8.55
CA PHE A 88 33.71 7.04 9.02
C PHE A 88 34.12 5.79 8.22
N ASN A 89 35.30 5.81 7.60
CA ASN A 89 35.98 4.66 6.98
C ASN A 89 35.11 3.74 6.09
N ASN A 90 34.11 4.28 5.40
CA ASN A 90 33.22 3.49 4.54
C ASN A 90 32.58 2.26 5.22
N LYS A 91 32.25 2.38 6.51
CA LYS A 91 31.69 1.31 7.31
C LYS A 91 30.24 1.00 6.94
N ASP A 92 29.89 -0.29 7.03
CA ASP A 92 28.51 -0.75 6.99
C ASP A 92 27.87 -0.54 8.38
N ILE A 93 26.64 -0.06 8.38
CA ILE A 93 25.88 0.29 9.58
C ILE A 93 24.43 -0.18 9.42
N HIS A 94 23.77 -0.44 10.55
CA HIS A 94 22.38 -0.88 10.58
C HIS A 94 21.51 0.12 11.34
N VAL A 95 20.39 0.46 10.73
CA VAL A 95 19.40 1.39 11.29
C VAL A 95 18.07 0.67 11.32
N THR A 96 17.44 0.64 12.47
CA THR A 96 16.11 0.09 12.67
C THR A 96 15.12 1.23 12.79
N VAL A 97 14.04 1.20 12.01
CA VAL A 97 12.94 2.16 12.12
C VAL A 97 11.70 1.39 12.53
N GLN A 98 11.21 1.66 13.74
CA GLN A 98 9.94 1.13 14.24
C GLN A 98 8.83 2.10 13.84
N VAL A 99 7.75 1.58 13.28
CA VAL A 99 6.67 2.34 12.65
C VAL A 99 5.34 1.83 13.19
N GLN A 100 4.46 2.77 13.52
CA GLN A 100 3.06 2.53 13.87
C GLN A 100 2.23 2.97 12.67
N LEU A 101 1.86 2.01 11.83
CA LEU A 101 1.02 2.23 10.66
C LEU A 101 -0.45 2.06 11.05
N ARG A 102 -1.29 2.98 10.58
CA ARG A 102 -2.73 3.01 10.79
C ARG A 102 -3.44 3.23 9.47
N LEU A 103 -4.75 3.02 9.47
CA LEU A 103 -5.64 3.34 8.36
C LEU A 103 -6.64 4.40 8.81
N ASN A 104 -6.76 5.46 8.02
CA ASN A 104 -7.92 6.34 8.10
C ASN A 104 -9.04 5.75 7.24
N VAL A 105 -10.08 5.22 7.89
CA VAL A 105 -11.20 4.55 7.20
C VAL A 105 -12.00 5.51 6.33
N SER A 106 -12.10 6.79 6.71
CA SER A 106 -12.87 7.78 5.96
C SER A 106 -12.18 8.19 4.65
N THR A 107 -10.84 8.25 4.65
CA THR A 107 -10.05 8.66 3.48
C THR A 107 -9.42 7.49 2.74
N LEU A 108 -9.52 6.26 3.27
CA LEU A 108 -8.84 5.06 2.77
C LEU A 108 -7.32 5.23 2.66
N GLU A 109 -6.74 6.04 3.54
CA GLU A 109 -5.31 6.34 3.55
C GLU A 109 -4.60 5.52 4.64
N LEU A 110 -3.62 4.73 4.22
CA LEU A 110 -2.61 4.21 5.15
C LEU A 110 -1.68 5.34 5.52
N TYR A 111 -1.43 5.51 6.82
CA TYR A 111 -0.55 6.57 7.30
C TYR A 111 0.30 6.10 8.47
N VAL A 112 1.48 6.71 8.60
CA VAL A 112 2.36 6.51 9.75
C VAL A 112 1.92 7.46 10.87
N GLU A 113 1.37 6.89 11.94
CA GLU A 113 0.95 7.63 13.13
C GLU A 113 2.14 8.03 14.00
N ALA A 114 3.08 7.10 14.20
CA ALA A 114 4.30 7.32 14.96
C ALA A 114 5.45 6.51 14.38
N TYR A 115 6.68 6.99 14.57
CA TYR A 115 7.88 6.23 14.23
C TYR A 115 9.02 6.54 15.19
N LYS A 116 9.96 5.58 15.31
CA LYS A 116 11.19 5.72 16.08
C LYS A 116 12.35 5.15 15.30
N ILE A 117 13.46 5.89 15.27
CA ILE A 117 14.70 5.47 14.63
C ILE A 117 15.67 5.05 15.72
N ASN A 118 16.07 3.78 15.69
CA ASN A 118 17.08 3.19 16.55
C ASN A 118 18.31 2.84 15.71
N SER A 119 19.50 3.23 16.15
CA SER A 119 20.75 2.76 15.54
C SER A 119 21.49 1.86 16.50
N HIS A 120 21.84 0.67 16.03
CA HIS A 120 22.70 -0.25 16.75
C HIS A 120 24.15 -0.07 16.23
N GLY A 121 25.08 0.33 17.09
CA GLY A 121 26.52 0.46 16.78
C GLY A 121 27.15 1.80 17.16
N ASP A 122 28.37 1.73 17.70
CA ASP A 122 29.24 2.78 18.28
C ASP A 122 29.18 4.17 17.64
N HIS A 123 29.20 5.23 18.44
CA HIS A 123 29.56 6.67 18.24
C HIS A 123 29.37 7.40 16.88
N TRP A 124 29.17 6.76 15.73
CA TRP A 124 29.07 7.40 14.42
C TRP A 124 27.80 8.25 14.28
N MET A 125 26.69 7.77 14.86
CA MET A 125 25.43 8.51 15.03
C MET A 125 25.51 9.62 16.08
N ALA A 126 26.60 9.73 16.85
CA ALA A 126 26.76 10.78 17.85
C ALA A 126 26.94 12.17 17.19
N THR A 127 27.36 12.21 15.92
CA THR A 127 27.45 13.49 15.22
C THR A 127 26.04 13.98 14.82
N SER A 128 25.66 15.18 15.29
CA SER A 128 24.35 15.78 15.02
C SER A 128 24.04 15.92 13.53
N ILE A 129 25.08 16.06 12.69
CA ILE A 129 24.93 16.18 11.22
C ILE A 129 24.47 14.86 10.61
N LEU A 130 25.15 13.74 10.90
CA LEU A 130 24.79 12.44 10.32
C LEU A 130 23.39 12.02 10.74
N LYS A 131 23.07 12.18 12.03
CA LYS A 131 21.73 11.92 12.58
C LYS A 131 20.67 12.79 11.89
N SER A 132 20.93 14.09 11.73
CA SER A 132 20.00 15.01 11.07
C SER A 132 19.73 14.63 9.61
N VAL A 133 20.78 14.29 8.86
CA VAL A 133 20.68 13.90 7.45
C VAL A 133 19.87 12.62 7.29
N LEU A 134 20.22 11.60 8.08
CA LEU A 134 19.54 10.31 8.03
C LEU A 134 18.07 10.42 8.47
N ASN A 135 17.79 11.12 9.58
CA ASN A 135 16.42 11.33 10.05
C ASN A 135 15.58 12.07 9.01
N THR A 136 16.14 13.11 8.39
CA THR A 136 15.46 13.87 7.34
C THR A 136 15.14 12.98 6.14
N PHE A 137 16.08 12.13 5.74
CA PHE A 137 15.87 11.19 4.64
C PHE A 137 14.79 10.16 4.98
N ILE A 138 14.90 9.49 6.13
CA ILE A 138 13.92 8.48 6.58
C ILE A 138 12.53 9.10 6.61
N TYR A 139 12.36 10.27 7.24
CA TYR A 139 11.08 10.96 7.30
C TYR A 139 10.56 11.32 5.90
N LYS A 140 11.35 12.05 5.09
CA LYS A 140 10.87 12.60 3.81
C LYS A 140 10.70 11.55 2.71
N LYS A 141 11.45 10.46 2.75
CA LYS A 141 11.49 9.47 1.66
C LYS A 141 10.85 8.17 2.07
N ILE A 142 11.25 7.58 3.18
CA ILE A 142 10.79 6.25 3.59
C ILE A 142 9.41 6.33 4.23
N ILE A 143 9.27 7.09 5.33
CA ILE A 143 8.01 7.22 6.07
C ILE A 143 6.88 7.72 5.15
N LYS A 144 7.16 8.76 4.35
CA LYS A 144 6.19 9.24 3.35
C LYS A 144 5.82 8.23 2.26
N SER A 145 6.68 7.25 1.95
CA SER A 145 6.37 6.21 0.97
C SER A 145 5.58 5.04 1.57
N LEU A 146 5.55 4.92 2.89
CA LEU A 146 4.70 3.95 3.60
C LEU A 146 3.26 4.45 3.72
N SER A 147 3.04 5.77 3.68
CA SER A 147 1.71 6.34 3.53
C SER A 147 1.22 6.12 2.10
N VAL A 148 0.05 5.49 1.96
CA VAL A 148 -0.52 5.10 0.66
C VAL A 148 -2.02 5.36 0.67
N ASP A 149 -2.49 6.13 -0.31
CA ASP A 149 -3.92 6.21 -0.61
C ASP A 149 -4.35 4.92 -1.34
N LEU A 150 -5.22 4.14 -0.71
CA LEU A 150 -5.71 2.88 -1.27
C LEU A 150 -6.85 3.09 -2.27
N MET A 151 -7.51 4.25 -2.28
CA MET A 151 -8.67 4.52 -3.12
C MET A 151 -8.37 4.36 -4.63
N PRO A 152 -7.28 4.94 -5.18
CA PRO A 152 -6.96 4.78 -6.61
C PRO A 152 -6.68 3.33 -6.99
N ILE A 153 -5.98 2.59 -6.13
CA ILE A 153 -5.62 1.19 -6.36
C ILE A 153 -6.89 0.33 -6.38
N LEU A 154 -7.76 0.50 -5.38
CA LEU A 154 -9.03 -0.22 -5.30
C LEU A 154 -9.95 0.11 -6.47
N LYS A 155 -10.05 1.39 -6.84
CA LYS A 155 -10.85 1.83 -7.97
C LYS A 155 -10.39 1.19 -9.27
N GLU A 156 -9.09 1.18 -9.56
CA GLU A 156 -8.54 0.52 -10.75
C GLU A 156 -8.92 -0.97 -10.81
N LYS A 157 -8.80 -1.68 -9.68
CA LYS A 157 -9.14 -3.12 -9.62
C LYS A 157 -10.64 -3.38 -9.75
N ILE A 158 -11.48 -2.53 -9.16
CA ILE A 158 -12.94 -2.63 -9.27
C ILE A 158 -13.41 -2.30 -10.69
N ASP A 159 -12.85 -1.26 -11.31
CA ASP A 159 -13.18 -0.89 -12.69
C ASP A 159 -12.78 -2.02 -13.65
N GLY A 160 -11.62 -2.65 -13.43
CA GLY A 160 -11.21 -3.85 -14.17
C GLY A 160 -12.10 -5.07 -13.95
N LEU A 161 -12.58 -5.31 -12.71
CA LEU A 161 -13.55 -6.37 -12.42
C LEU A 161 -14.89 -6.09 -13.10
N ASN A 162 -15.39 -4.87 -13.02
CA ASN A 162 -16.63 -4.45 -13.65
C ASN A 162 -16.58 -4.58 -15.17
N ALA A 163 -15.45 -4.29 -15.81
CA ALA A 163 -15.28 -4.52 -17.24
C ALA A 163 -15.44 -6.01 -17.61
N LYS A 164 -14.88 -6.91 -16.81
CA LYS A 164 -15.00 -8.37 -17.01
C LYS A 164 -16.42 -8.89 -16.76
N LEU A 165 -17.09 -8.38 -15.72
CA LEU A 165 -18.46 -8.76 -15.40
C LEU A 165 -19.47 -8.22 -16.43
N ALA A 166 -19.20 -7.04 -17.01
CA ALA A 166 -20.02 -6.48 -18.08
C ALA A 166 -19.88 -7.27 -19.39
N SER A 167 -18.71 -7.84 -19.67
CA SER A 167 -18.45 -8.64 -20.87
C SER A 167 -18.91 -10.10 -20.76
N LYS A 168 -19.72 -10.46 -19.75
CA LYS A 168 -20.15 -11.84 -19.44
C LYS A 168 -18.96 -12.77 -19.18
N LEU A 169 -18.59 -12.90 -17.91
CA LEU A 169 -17.47 -13.74 -17.49
C LEU A 169 -17.86 -15.22 -17.57
N GLU A 170 -17.39 -15.93 -18.59
CA GLU A 170 -17.51 -17.38 -18.64
C GLU A 170 -16.60 -18.03 -17.60
N THR A 171 -17.18 -18.82 -16.72
CA THR A 171 -16.45 -19.50 -15.62
C THR A 171 -16.14 -20.95 -15.97
N THR A 172 -17.06 -21.61 -16.67
CA THR A 172 -16.96 -22.97 -17.21
C THR A 172 -17.93 -23.04 -18.40
N LYS A 173 -17.76 -24.02 -19.30
CA LYS A 173 -18.67 -24.19 -20.45
C LYS A 173 -20.13 -24.18 -19.95
N GLY A 174 -20.97 -23.34 -20.57
CA GLY A 174 -22.38 -23.22 -20.20
C GLY A 174 -22.69 -22.38 -18.97
N ILE A 175 -21.70 -21.88 -18.22
CA ILE A 175 -21.94 -21.07 -17.01
C ILE A 175 -21.22 -19.72 -17.12
N SER A 176 -22.01 -18.66 -17.05
CA SER A 176 -21.50 -17.29 -17.11
C SER A 176 -21.99 -16.43 -15.96
N ILE A 177 -21.19 -15.41 -15.65
CA ILE A 177 -21.46 -14.45 -14.59
C ILE A 177 -21.51 -13.06 -15.20
N LEU A 178 -22.62 -12.36 -14.96
CA LEU A 178 -22.77 -10.93 -15.22
C LEU A 178 -22.95 -10.20 -13.91
N GLY A 179 -22.46 -8.97 -13.84
CA GLY A 179 -22.60 -8.21 -12.60
C GLY A 179 -21.95 -6.85 -12.66
N LYS A 180 -22.06 -6.15 -11.53
CA LYS A 180 -21.37 -4.89 -11.31
C LYS A 180 -21.21 -4.65 -9.82
N VAL A 181 -20.00 -4.34 -9.40
CA VAL A 181 -19.71 -3.70 -8.11
C VAL A 181 -20.06 -2.23 -8.23
N GLU A 182 -20.97 -1.75 -7.39
CA GLU A 182 -21.45 -0.37 -7.42
C GLU A 182 -20.78 0.49 -6.35
N ASN A 183 -20.64 -0.07 -5.15
CA ASN A 183 -20.05 0.63 -4.02
C ASN A 183 -19.01 -0.25 -3.34
N PHE A 184 -18.03 0.40 -2.73
CA PHE A 184 -17.12 -0.24 -1.81
C PHE A 184 -16.70 0.72 -0.69
N THR A 185 -16.41 0.15 0.48
CA THR A 185 -15.82 0.85 1.62
C THR A 185 -14.79 -0.06 2.28
N ILE A 186 -13.82 0.51 3.00
CA ILE A 186 -12.97 -0.29 3.88
C ILE A 186 -13.64 -0.35 5.26
N GLY A 187 -13.89 -1.55 5.77
CA GLY A 187 -14.48 -1.76 7.08
C GLY A 187 -13.46 -1.94 8.20
N HIS A 188 -12.28 -2.48 7.88
CA HIS A 188 -11.30 -2.84 8.91
C HIS A 188 -9.87 -2.88 8.36
N PHE A 189 -8.91 -2.63 9.24
CA PHE A 189 -7.48 -2.70 9.00
C PHE A 189 -6.78 -3.39 10.16
N GLU A 190 -5.93 -4.36 9.84
CA GLU A 190 -5.13 -5.07 10.84
C GLU A 190 -3.75 -5.36 10.26
N ILE A 191 -2.71 -5.19 11.09
CA ILE A 191 -1.39 -5.72 10.76
C ILE A 191 -1.27 -7.07 11.46
N LYS A 192 -1.03 -8.10 10.66
CA LYS A 192 -0.77 -9.47 11.11
C LYS A 192 0.68 -9.83 10.83
N LYS A 193 1.06 -11.02 11.28
CA LYS A 193 2.38 -11.59 11.01
C LYS A 193 2.63 -11.64 9.50
N ASN A 194 3.60 -10.86 9.03
CA ASN A 194 4.07 -10.76 7.64
C ASN A 194 3.08 -10.18 6.63
N GLU A 195 1.94 -9.61 7.05
CA GLU A 195 0.94 -9.10 6.13
C GLU A 195 0.03 -8.03 6.74
N ILE A 196 -0.48 -7.17 5.87
CA ILE A 196 -1.51 -6.18 6.18
C ILE A 196 -2.84 -6.72 5.67
N TRP A 197 -3.86 -6.73 6.52
CA TRP A 197 -5.23 -7.08 6.19
C TRP A 197 -6.07 -5.83 6.08
N VAL A 198 -6.84 -5.75 5.00
CA VAL A 198 -7.82 -4.70 4.77
C VAL A 198 -9.13 -5.38 4.39
N LEU A 199 -10.18 -5.21 5.18
CA LEU A 199 -11.50 -5.74 4.84
C LEU A 199 -12.24 -4.71 4.00
N VAL A 200 -12.56 -5.08 2.76
CA VAL A 200 -13.30 -4.23 1.83
C VAL A 200 -14.73 -4.75 1.75
N ASN A 201 -15.69 -3.93 2.19
CA ASN A 201 -17.09 -4.21 2.00
C ASN A 201 -17.49 -3.73 0.61
N THR A 202 -18.13 -4.59 -0.17
CA THR A 202 -18.63 -4.27 -1.50
C THR A 202 -20.12 -4.54 -1.58
N SER A 203 -20.80 -3.78 -2.43
CA SER A 203 -22.19 -4.02 -2.79
C SER A 203 -22.39 -3.82 -4.28
N GLY A 204 -23.28 -4.59 -4.86
CA GLY A 204 -23.65 -4.48 -6.26
C GLY A 204 -24.67 -5.52 -6.64
N TRP A 205 -24.66 -5.95 -7.89
CA TRP A 205 -25.54 -7.01 -8.37
C TRP A 205 -24.77 -8.06 -9.16
N CYS A 206 -25.29 -9.28 -9.18
CA CYS A 206 -24.76 -10.38 -9.95
C CYS A 206 -25.88 -11.28 -10.45
N VAL A 207 -25.69 -11.86 -11.63
CA VAL A 207 -26.54 -12.88 -12.23
C VAL A 207 -25.64 -13.99 -12.73
N ILE A 208 -25.94 -15.21 -12.31
CA ILE A 208 -25.34 -16.43 -12.88
C ILE A 208 -26.32 -16.96 -13.92
N ALA A 209 -25.88 -17.02 -15.17
CA ALA A 209 -26.64 -17.62 -16.25
C ALA A 209 -26.07 -19.01 -16.57
N ILE A 210 -26.96 -20.01 -16.52
CA ILE A 210 -26.69 -21.39 -16.93
C ILE A 210 -27.35 -21.58 -18.29
N GLU A 211 -26.53 -21.76 -19.31
CA GLU A 211 -26.92 -21.81 -20.72
C GLU A 211 -26.78 -23.22 -21.31
N ASP A 212 -25.96 -24.07 -20.68
CA ASP A 212 -25.77 -25.48 -21.02
C ASP A 212 -25.67 -26.29 -19.72
N LEU A 213 -26.38 -27.42 -19.67
CA LEU A 213 -26.42 -28.37 -18.54
C LEU A 213 -25.67 -29.66 -18.86
N GLU A 214 -25.07 -29.78 -20.05
CA GLU A 214 -24.25 -30.92 -20.43
C GLU A 214 -22.85 -30.78 -19.81
N PHE A 215 -22.66 -31.46 -18.68
CA PHE A 215 -21.38 -31.60 -17.97
C PHE A 215 -20.49 -32.67 -18.63
#